data_AF-A0A820EPB3-F1
#
_entry.id   AF-A0A820EPB3-F1
#
_cell.length_a   1.000
_cell.length_b   1.000
_cell.length_c   1.000
_cell.angle_alpha   90.00
_cell.angle_beta   90.00
_cell.angle_gamma   90.00
#
_symmetry.space_group_name_H-M   'P 1'
#
loop_
_entity.id
_entity.type
_entity.pdbx_description
1 polymer ?
#
loop_
_entity_poly.entity_id
_entity_poly.type
_entity_poly.pdbx_seq_one_letter_code
_entity_poly.pdbx_strand_id
1 'polypeptide(L)'
;ACNSIFRNQIIYSLGFNPISVIVADMNSDNKPDIVTANIDLNSISVLLNIGNDNKAEIVAATRDLNSIRALRSISNDIFSPPTTYAVGAFQESVAVADVNSDNKFDIVTANSGSNNISVLLNTGNGTFSPPTNYSVGTKPMSVAIADMNSDNKLDIVTANFGSNNISVLLNTGNGTFSPPTNYSVGASPGAVAIADVNNDNRPDIVTTNQNLNNISVLLNTGNGTFSAQTTYAVGTKPMSVAIADMNSDNKPDIVTANFDSNSSSVLLNTGSGTFSPQATYAVGAGPHSVAVADVNSDNELDIVTANFASNTVSVLLNTGSGTFSPQTTYAVGIDPHSVAVADVNGDNKPDIVVANSDGKTVSVLLHF
;
A
#
# COMPACT_ATOMS: atom_id res chain seq x y z
N ALA A 1 -21.46 -9.64 21.74
CA ALA A 1 -20.70 -8.53 22.33
C ALA A 1 -19.96 -7.84 21.19
N CYS A 2 -19.78 -6.52 21.24
CA CYS A 2 -19.36 -5.72 20.08
C CYS A 2 -17.87 -5.98 19.79
N ASN A 3 -17.56 -6.87 18.83
CA ASN A 3 -16.20 -7.22 18.38
C ASN A 3 -15.62 -6.18 17.40
N SER A 4 -16.07 -4.92 17.47
CA SER A 4 -15.61 -3.86 16.57
C SER A 4 -14.32 -3.27 17.11
N ILE A 5 -13.22 -3.41 16.37
CA ILE A 5 -11.88 -2.87 16.70
C ILE A 5 -11.75 -1.40 16.28
N PHE A 6 -12.55 -0.97 15.29
CA PHE A 6 -12.50 0.38 14.74
C PHE A 6 -13.81 1.15 14.95
N ARG A 7 -13.71 2.44 15.28
CA ARG A 7 -14.82 3.42 15.35
C ARG A 7 -14.78 4.37 14.15
N ASN A 8 -15.82 5.23 14.10
CA ASN A 8 -15.90 6.49 13.35
C ASN A 8 -15.10 6.52 12.06
N GLN A 9 -15.77 6.25 10.94
CA GLN A 9 -15.24 6.55 9.63
C GLN A 9 -15.16 8.06 9.45
N ILE A 10 -13.95 8.61 9.38
CA ILE A 10 -13.72 9.98 8.92
C ILE A 10 -13.52 9.94 7.41
N ILE A 11 -14.25 10.78 6.68
CA ILE A 11 -14.23 10.78 5.20
C ILE A 11 -13.68 12.12 4.73
N TYR A 12 -12.56 12.08 4.03
CA TYR A 12 -11.94 13.23 3.39
C TYR A 12 -12.30 13.25 1.91
N SER A 13 -13.08 14.25 1.48
CA SER A 13 -13.38 14.44 0.06
C SER A 13 -12.19 15.05 -0.67
N LEU A 14 -11.71 14.35 -1.68
CA LEU A 14 -10.60 14.81 -2.52
C LEU A 14 -11.09 15.54 -3.77
N GLY A 15 -12.25 15.15 -4.31
CA GLY A 15 -12.80 15.69 -5.56
C GLY A 15 -12.23 15.04 -6.83
N PHE A 16 -11.33 14.07 -6.66
CA PHE A 16 -10.72 13.23 -7.70
C PHE A 16 -10.62 11.79 -7.20
N ASN A 17 -10.32 10.84 -8.09
CA ASN A 17 -10.36 9.40 -7.82
C ASN A 17 -9.01 8.90 -7.26
N PRO A 18 -8.84 8.73 -5.93
CA PRO A 18 -7.63 8.13 -5.37
C PRO A 18 -7.63 6.62 -5.63
N ILE A 19 -6.53 6.10 -6.19
CA ILE A 19 -6.41 4.68 -6.59
C ILE A 19 -5.37 3.94 -5.74
N SER A 20 -4.43 4.67 -5.15
CA SER A 20 -3.39 4.16 -4.27
C SER A 20 -3.26 5.11 -3.09
N VAL A 21 -3.05 4.59 -1.89
CA VAL A 21 -2.80 5.38 -0.68
C VAL A 21 -1.57 4.86 0.05
N ILE A 22 -0.74 5.79 0.52
CA ILE A 22 0.37 5.54 1.43
C ILE A 22 0.29 6.54 2.57
N VAL A 23 0.76 6.12 3.74
CA VAL A 23 0.92 6.95 4.92
C VAL A 23 2.41 7.10 5.24
N ALA A 24 2.90 8.33 5.30
CA ALA A 24 4.30 8.65 5.63
C ALA A 24 4.44 10.11 6.05
N ASP A 25 5.47 10.45 6.83
CA ASP A 25 5.78 11.83 7.19
C ASP A 25 6.53 12.54 6.06
N MET A 26 5.84 13.39 5.30
CA MET A 26 6.36 14.03 4.09
C MET A 26 6.99 15.41 4.38
N ASN A 27 6.84 15.93 5.60
CA ASN A 27 7.31 17.26 5.98
C ASN A 27 8.32 17.25 7.16
N SER A 28 8.62 16.07 7.70
CA SER A 28 9.53 15.82 8.83
C SER A 28 9.05 16.41 10.17
N ASP A 29 7.75 16.47 10.40
CA ASP A 29 7.15 16.91 11.67
C ASP A 29 6.82 15.76 12.64
N ASN A 30 7.16 14.52 12.26
CA ASN A 30 6.86 13.25 12.93
C ASN A 30 5.36 12.91 12.98
N LYS A 31 4.56 13.49 12.08
CA LYS A 31 3.17 13.10 11.91
C LYS A 31 3.00 12.41 10.57
N PRO A 32 2.27 11.30 10.54
CA PRO A 32 1.99 10.61 9.29
C PRO A 32 1.03 11.43 8.42
N ASP A 33 1.47 11.79 7.22
CA ASP A 33 0.67 12.40 6.16
C ASP A 33 0.06 11.33 5.25
N ILE A 34 -0.94 11.71 4.45
CA ILE A 34 -1.54 10.84 3.44
C ILE A 34 -1.08 11.27 2.05
N VAL A 35 -0.56 10.30 1.28
CA VAL A 35 -0.23 10.47 -0.14
C VAL A 35 -1.15 9.59 -0.98
N THR A 36 -1.79 10.16 -2.01
CA THR A 36 -2.64 9.42 -2.94
C THR A 36 -2.23 9.59 -4.40
N ALA A 37 -2.40 8.56 -5.21
CA ALA A 37 -2.30 8.65 -6.67
C ALA A 37 -3.70 8.82 -7.29
N ASN A 38 -3.86 9.77 -8.23
CA ASN A 38 -5.16 10.24 -8.69
C ASN A 38 -5.35 10.07 -10.21
N ILE A 39 -6.02 8.98 -10.61
CA ILE A 39 -6.08 8.51 -12.00
C ILE A 39 -6.66 9.55 -13.00
N ASP A 40 -7.63 10.36 -12.58
CA ASP A 40 -8.35 11.31 -13.45
C ASP A 40 -7.58 12.61 -13.76
N LEU A 41 -6.59 12.96 -12.93
CA LEU A 41 -5.93 14.27 -12.98
C LEU A 41 -4.47 14.20 -13.41
N ASN A 42 -4.00 13.01 -13.76
CA ASN A 42 -2.59 12.74 -13.99
C ASN A 42 -1.69 13.30 -12.86
N SER A 43 -2.09 13.06 -11.61
CA SER A 43 -1.48 13.71 -10.44
C SER A 43 -1.39 12.79 -9.25
N ILE A 44 -0.57 13.18 -8.29
CA ILE A 44 -0.65 12.71 -6.91
C ILE A 44 -1.15 13.83 -6.00
N SER A 45 -1.67 13.47 -4.83
CA SER A 45 -2.02 14.42 -3.77
C SER A 45 -1.31 14.11 -2.49
N VAL A 46 -0.93 15.17 -1.77
CA VAL A 46 -0.39 15.11 -0.42
C VAL A 46 -1.34 15.86 0.50
N LEU A 47 -1.78 15.20 1.56
CA LEU A 47 -2.60 15.74 2.63
C LEU A 47 -1.77 15.71 3.91
N LEU A 48 -1.32 16.89 4.35
CA LEU A 48 -0.46 16.99 5.52
C LEU A 48 -1.26 16.83 6.81
N ASN A 49 -0.73 16.13 7.79
CA ASN A 49 -1.34 15.97 9.09
C ASN A 49 -1.22 17.27 9.90
N ILE A 50 -2.35 17.94 10.08
CA ILE A 50 -2.48 19.18 10.84
C ILE A 50 -3.13 18.96 12.21
N GLY A 51 -3.44 17.70 12.54
CA GLY A 51 -3.98 17.33 13.84
C GLY A 51 -3.03 17.75 14.95
N ASN A 52 -3.56 18.34 16.02
CA ASN A 52 -2.78 18.59 17.22
C ASN A 52 -2.68 17.28 18.02
N ASP A 53 -1.47 16.98 18.46
CA ASP A 53 -1.01 15.82 19.23
C ASP A 53 -1.64 15.75 20.64
N ASN A 54 -2.67 16.55 20.90
CA ASN A 54 -3.30 16.74 22.20
C ASN A 54 -4.83 16.76 22.06
N LYS A 55 -5.42 15.58 22.24
CA LYS A 55 -6.79 15.33 22.68
C LYS A 55 -7.92 15.92 21.82
N ALA A 56 -8.50 15.08 20.96
CA ALA A 56 -9.95 15.13 20.74
C ALA A 56 -10.66 14.48 21.93
N GLU A 57 -10.74 15.18 23.06
CA GLU A 57 -11.54 14.75 24.21
C GLU A 57 -13.02 14.86 23.81
N ILE A 58 -13.68 13.70 23.64
CA ILE A 58 -15.10 13.59 23.37
C ILE A 58 -15.87 14.21 24.54
N VAL A 59 -16.42 15.42 24.36
CA VAL A 59 -17.51 15.89 25.22
C VAL A 59 -18.81 15.39 24.61
N ALA A 60 -19.32 14.29 25.15
CA ALA A 60 -20.67 13.82 24.87
C ALA A 60 -21.69 14.91 25.27
N ALA A 61 -22.68 15.15 24.41
CA ALA A 61 -23.91 15.83 24.81
C ALA A 61 -25.12 15.03 24.32
N THR A 62 -25.90 14.57 25.30
CA THR A 62 -27.20 13.91 25.15
C THR A 62 -28.28 14.87 24.62
N ARG A 63 -29.35 14.30 24.06
CA ARG A 63 -30.55 14.97 23.52
C ARG A 63 -31.12 16.02 24.48
N ASP A 64 -31.48 17.20 23.96
CA ASP A 64 -32.78 17.82 24.24
C ASP A 64 -33.18 18.88 23.20
N LEU A 65 -34.48 18.93 22.94
CA LEU A 65 -35.17 19.81 21.99
C LEU A 65 -35.16 21.27 22.50
N ASN A 66 -34.91 22.23 21.60
CA ASN A 66 -35.24 23.67 21.72
C ASN A 66 -34.17 24.70 22.13
N SER A 67 -32.87 24.55 21.78
CA SER A 67 -32.04 25.75 21.55
C SER A 67 -30.80 25.49 20.68
N ILE A 68 -30.65 26.22 19.57
CA ILE A 68 -29.37 26.33 18.87
C ILE A 68 -28.56 27.39 19.61
N ARG A 69 -27.67 26.95 20.51
CA ARG A 69 -26.53 27.76 20.94
C ARG A 69 -25.38 27.47 19.98
N ALA A 70 -24.75 28.52 19.46
CA ALA A 70 -23.60 28.43 18.60
C ALA A 70 -22.46 27.67 19.32
N LEU A 71 -22.21 26.43 18.89
CA LEU A 71 -20.99 25.71 19.19
C LEU A 71 -20.02 26.03 18.06
N ARG A 72 -18.94 26.71 18.42
CA ARG A 72 -17.80 26.95 17.53
C ARG A 72 -17.35 25.60 16.97
N SER A 73 -17.31 25.53 15.63
CA SER A 73 -16.52 24.54 14.91
C SER A 73 -15.07 24.61 15.41
N ILE A 74 -14.59 23.49 15.96
CA ILE A 74 -13.17 23.14 15.94
C ILE A 74 -13.17 21.92 15.01
N SER A 75 -12.66 22.09 13.80
CA SER A 75 -12.68 21.09 12.74
C SER A 75 -12.09 19.76 13.22
N ASN A 76 -12.80 18.65 13.01
CA ASN A 76 -12.30 17.28 13.19
C ASN A 76 -11.30 16.88 12.08
N ASP A 77 -10.69 17.86 11.41
CA ASP A 77 -9.85 17.63 10.24
C ASP A 77 -8.44 17.30 10.75
N ILE A 78 -8.07 16.02 10.68
CA ILE A 78 -6.69 15.55 10.97
C ILE A 78 -5.76 16.03 9.85
N PHE A 79 -6.28 16.16 8.62
CA PHE A 79 -5.48 16.43 7.44
C PHE A 79 -5.82 17.77 6.76
N SER A 80 -4.80 18.39 6.16
CA SER A 80 -4.93 19.58 5.33
C SER A 80 -5.74 19.28 4.05
N PRO A 81 -6.27 20.31 3.38
CA PRO A 81 -6.71 20.17 2.01
C PRO A 81 -5.58 19.59 1.12
N PRO A 82 -5.91 18.78 0.09
CA PRO A 82 -4.91 18.13 -0.74
C PRO A 82 -4.14 19.13 -1.60
N THR A 83 -2.81 18.99 -1.62
CA THR A 83 -1.93 19.66 -2.59
C THR A 83 -1.59 18.69 -3.72
N THR A 84 -1.78 19.09 -4.97
CA THR A 84 -1.60 18.21 -6.14
C THR A 84 -0.30 18.45 -6.90
N TYR A 85 0.37 17.38 -7.32
CA TYR A 85 1.57 17.43 -8.16
C TYR A 85 1.35 16.62 -9.44
N ALA A 86 1.70 17.20 -10.60
CA ALA A 86 1.54 16.55 -11.88
C ALA A 86 2.59 15.43 -12.08
N VAL A 87 2.17 14.30 -12.65
CA VAL A 87 3.01 13.13 -12.96
C VAL A 87 2.61 12.53 -14.33
N GLY A 88 3.22 11.42 -14.75
CA GLY A 88 2.84 10.71 -15.99
C GLY A 88 1.40 10.20 -15.97
N ALA A 89 0.78 9.87 -17.10
CA ALA A 89 -0.66 9.63 -17.18
C ALA A 89 -1.15 8.28 -16.60
N PHE A 90 -2.39 8.28 -16.07
CA PHE A 90 -3.08 7.13 -15.43
C PHE A 90 -2.21 6.42 -14.38
N GLN A 91 -2.09 7.01 -13.19
CA GLN A 91 -1.33 6.41 -12.10
C GLN A 91 -2.07 5.17 -11.57
N GLU A 92 -1.32 4.17 -11.13
CA GLU A 92 -1.88 2.94 -10.52
C GLU A 92 -1.32 2.70 -9.12
N SER A 93 -0.11 3.20 -8.85
CA SER A 93 0.60 2.97 -7.59
C SER A 93 1.49 4.17 -7.27
N VAL A 94 1.58 4.46 -5.98
CA VAL A 94 2.60 5.35 -5.40
C VAL A 94 3.50 4.52 -4.48
N ALA A 95 4.75 4.93 -4.32
CA ALA A 95 5.69 4.49 -3.31
C ALA A 95 6.44 5.72 -2.76
N VAL A 96 6.86 5.66 -1.50
CA VAL A 96 7.63 6.74 -0.85
C VAL A 96 8.91 6.19 -0.24
N ALA A 97 10.01 6.90 -0.44
CA ALA A 97 11.32 6.54 0.09
C ALA A 97 12.30 7.71 -0.12
N ASP A 98 13.36 7.78 0.67
CA ASP A 98 14.47 8.71 0.42
C ASP A 98 15.38 8.15 -0.68
N VAL A 99 15.11 8.51 -1.95
CA VAL A 99 15.84 7.94 -3.10
C VAL A 99 17.08 8.75 -3.46
N ASN A 100 17.31 9.89 -2.83
CA ASN A 100 18.50 10.72 -3.04
C ASN A 100 19.41 10.82 -1.81
N SER A 101 19.06 10.14 -0.71
CA SER A 101 19.79 10.10 0.55
C SER A 101 19.90 11.47 1.24
N ASP A 102 18.86 12.32 1.14
CA ASP A 102 18.78 13.62 1.80
C ASP A 102 17.97 13.65 3.10
N ASN A 103 17.52 12.47 3.56
CA ASN A 103 16.66 12.21 4.71
C ASN A 103 15.23 12.78 4.58
N LYS A 104 14.72 12.90 3.36
CA LYS A 104 13.31 13.24 3.13
C LYS A 104 12.69 12.17 2.24
N PHE A 105 11.45 11.79 2.55
CA PHE A 105 10.74 10.88 1.67
C PHE A 105 10.38 11.57 0.36
N ASP A 106 10.91 11.03 -0.73
CA ASP A 106 10.55 11.33 -2.11
C ASP A 106 9.35 10.48 -2.54
N ILE A 107 8.76 10.81 -3.69
CA ILE A 107 7.60 10.09 -4.23
C ILE A 107 7.98 9.44 -5.56
N VAL A 108 7.59 8.18 -5.74
CA VAL A 108 7.68 7.45 -7.01
C VAL A 108 6.29 6.98 -7.42
N THR A 109 5.89 7.18 -8.68
CA THR A 109 4.61 6.69 -9.22
C THR A 109 4.80 5.75 -10.39
N ALA A 110 3.92 4.75 -10.51
CA ALA A 110 3.75 3.95 -11.72
C ALA A 110 2.64 4.54 -12.59
N ASN A 111 2.95 4.92 -13.83
CA ASN A 111 2.03 5.62 -14.73
C ASN A 111 1.67 4.74 -15.94
N SER A 112 0.55 4.04 -15.84
CA SER A 112 0.13 3.01 -16.79
C SER A 112 -0.15 3.56 -18.19
N GLY A 113 -0.66 4.80 -18.25
CA GLY A 113 -0.98 5.50 -19.50
C GLY A 113 0.25 6.03 -20.24
N SER A 114 1.34 6.31 -19.53
CA SER A 114 2.57 6.85 -20.11
C SER A 114 3.69 5.83 -20.28
N ASN A 115 3.51 4.60 -19.79
CA ASN A 115 4.53 3.53 -19.79
C ASN A 115 5.85 3.99 -19.14
N ASN A 116 5.74 4.74 -18.04
CA ASN A 116 6.88 5.27 -17.32
C ASN A 116 6.60 5.28 -15.81
N ILE A 117 7.65 5.56 -15.04
CA ILE A 117 7.53 6.04 -13.67
C ILE A 117 7.82 7.54 -13.60
N SER A 118 7.29 8.22 -12.59
CA SER A 118 7.69 9.57 -12.21
C SER A 118 8.38 9.55 -10.85
N VAL A 119 9.50 10.24 -10.71
CA VAL A 119 10.23 10.45 -9.45
C VAL A 119 10.15 11.93 -9.10
N LEU A 120 9.59 12.25 -7.93
CA LEU A 120 9.43 13.61 -7.42
C LEU A 120 10.27 13.75 -6.16
N LEU A 121 11.33 14.54 -6.24
CA LEU A 121 12.23 14.77 -5.11
C LEU A 121 11.63 15.79 -4.15
N ASN A 122 11.63 15.46 -2.86
CA ASN A 122 11.11 16.30 -1.79
C ASN A 122 12.08 17.45 -1.51
N THR A 123 11.58 18.67 -1.62
CA THR A 123 12.34 19.90 -1.36
C THR A 123 12.28 20.34 0.11
N GLY A 124 11.49 19.64 0.93
CA GLY A 124 11.21 19.93 2.34
C GLY A 124 9.81 20.51 2.54
N ASN A 125 9.31 20.44 3.79
CA ASN A 125 8.02 20.96 4.21
C ASN A 125 6.82 20.44 3.38
N GLY A 126 6.87 19.19 2.90
CA GLY A 126 5.79 18.59 2.11
C GLY A 126 5.69 19.11 0.66
N THR A 127 6.76 19.70 0.11
CA THR A 127 6.79 20.24 -1.26
C THR A 127 7.78 19.52 -2.16
N PHE A 128 7.46 19.34 -3.45
CA PHE A 128 8.23 18.50 -4.38
C PHE A 128 8.69 19.24 -5.63
N SER A 129 9.87 18.85 -6.12
CA SER A 129 10.39 19.28 -7.42
C SER A 129 9.55 18.71 -8.58
N PRO A 130 9.61 19.32 -9.78
CA PRO A 130 9.02 18.73 -10.97
C PRO A 130 9.48 17.28 -11.20
N PRO A 131 8.61 16.38 -11.70
CA PRO A 131 8.93 14.97 -11.84
C PRO A 131 10.03 14.72 -12.88
N THR A 132 10.96 13.82 -12.56
CA THR A 132 11.81 13.17 -13.56
C THR A 132 11.16 11.85 -13.96
N ASN A 133 11.04 11.62 -15.27
CA ASN A 133 10.35 10.43 -15.79
C ASN A 133 11.34 9.41 -16.35
N TYR A 134 11.12 8.13 -16.04
CA TYR A 134 11.91 7.01 -16.55
C TYR A 134 11.00 6.02 -17.27
N SER A 135 11.28 5.73 -18.53
CA SER A 135 10.54 4.71 -19.28
C SER A 135 10.78 3.33 -18.68
N VAL A 136 9.72 2.54 -18.56
CA VAL A 136 9.76 1.15 -18.10
C VAL A 136 9.02 0.24 -19.09
N GLY A 137 8.66 -0.99 -18.70
CA GLY A 137 7.76 -1.82 -19.50
C GLY A 137 6.38 -1.17 -19.72
N THR A 138 5.52 -1.85 -20.48
CA THR A 138 4.22 -1.26 -20.85
C THR A 138 3.17 -1.49 -19.77
N LYS A 139 2.32 -0.48 -19.56
CA LYS A 139 1.26 -0.43 -18.56
C LYS A 139 1.78 -0.82 -17.15
N PRO A 140 2.75 -0.07 -16.57
CA PRO A 140 3.19 -0.32 -15.20
C PRO A 140 2.02 -0.12 -14.22
N MET A 141 1.77 -1.12 -13.36
CA MET A 141 0.65 -1.13 -12.41
C MET A 141 1.10 -0.92 -10.95
N SER A 142 2.34 -1.27 -10.64
CA SER A 142 2.85 -1.21 -9.27
C SER A 142 4.32 -0.86 -9.26
N VAL A 143 4.74 -0.17 -8.19
CA VAL A 143 6.12 0.22 -7.93
C VAL A 143 6.51 -0.12 -6.49
N ALA A 144 7.70 -0.65 -6.31
CA ALA A 144 8.32 -0.93 -5.02
C ALA A 144 9.77 -0.41 -5.00
N ILE A 145 10.29 -0.12 -3.82
CA ILE A 145 11.58 0.54 -3.62
C ILE A 145 12.40 -0.25 -2.59
N ALA A 146 13.64 -0.60 -2.93
CA ALA A 146 14.60 -1.25 -2.04
C ALA A 146 16.00 -1.20 -2.65
N ASP A 147 17.06 -1.38 -1.85
CA ASP A 147 18.43 -1.56 -2.36
C ASP A 147 18.59 -2.97 -2.95
N MET A 148 18.53 -3.09 -4.28
CA MET A 148 18.51 -4.39 -4.97
C MET A 148 19.91 -4.90 -5.32
N ASN A 149 20.97 -4.11 -5.10
CA ASN A 149 22.35 -4.46 -5.45
C ASN A 149 23.33 -4.35 -4.27
N SER A 150 22.82 -4.06 -3.07
CA SER A 150 23.59 -3.91 -1.83
C SER A 150 24.60 -2.75 -1.87
N ASP A 151 24.29 -1.67 -2.59
CA ASP A 151 25.12 -0.47 -2.66
C ASP A 151 24.68 0.68 -1.72
N ASN A 152 23.66 0.42 -0.90
CA ASN A 152 22.97 1.34 0.01
C ASN A 152 22.23 2.49 -0.67
N LYS A 153 21.88 2.34 -1.95
CA LYS A 153 20.99 3.26 -2.65
C LYS A 153 19.70 2.54 -2.98
N LEU A 154 18.59 3.21 -2.71
CA LEU A 154 17.28 2.63 -2.97
C LEU A 154 17.00 2.61 -4.48
N ASP A 155 16.82 1.42 -5.03
CA ASP A 155 16.47 1.14 -6.41
C ASP A 155 14.95 1.05 -6.59
N ILE A 156 14.49 1.07 -7.83
CA ILE A 156 13.05 0.99 -8.15
C ILE A 156 12.75 -0.28 -8.93
N VAL A 157 11.68 -0.98 -8.54
CA VAL A 157 11.13 -2.13 -9.25
C VAL A 157 9.69 -1.83 -9.67
N THR A 158 9.32 -2.12 -10.92
CA THR A 158 7.95 -2.00 -11.41
C THR A 158 7.37 -3.31 -11.91
N ALA A 159 6.07 -3.53 -11.69
CA ALA A 159 5.29 -4.59 -12.35
C ALA A 159 4.63 -4.04 -13.62
N ASN A 160 5.01 -4.56 -14.80
CA ASN A 160 4.54 -4.05 -16.09
C ASN A 160 3.49 -4.99 -16.69
N PHE A 161 2.22 -4.67 -16.46
CA PHE A 161 1.08 -5.50 -16.85
C PHE A 161 1.04 -5.80 -18.34
N GLY A 162 1.34 -4.81 -19.18
CA GLY A 162 1.22 -4.90 -20.63
C GLY A 162 2.34 -5.72 -21.28
N SER A 163 3.54 -5.69 -20.69
CA SER A 163 4.73 -6.37 -21.24
C SER A 163 5.06 -7.70 -20.56
N ASN A 164 4.27 -8.12 -19.55
CA ASN A 164 4.46 -9.37 -18.80
C ASN A 164 5.88 -9.51 -18.22
N ASN A 165 6.42 -8.40 -17.71
CA ASN A 165 7.74 -8.35 -17.12
C ASN A 165 7.74 -7.40 -15.91
N ILE A 166 8.83 -7.45 -15.16
CA ILE A 166 9.21 -6.37 -14.25
C ILE A 166 10.31 -5.51 -14.87
N SER A 167 10.44 -4.27 -14.43
CA SER A 167 11.63 -3.44 -14.67
C SER A 167 12.35 -3.18 -13.36
N VAL A 168 13.68 -3.28 -13.35
CA VAL A 168 14.55 -2.91 -12.23
C VAL A 168 15.43 -1.74 -12.67
N LEU A 169 15.33 -0.62 -11.96
CA LEU A 169 16.07 0.61 -12.24
C LEU A 169 17.03 0.86 -11.09
N LEU A 170 18.33 0.68 -11.35
CA LEU A 170 19.37 0.88 -10.34
C LEU A 170 19.66 2.36 -10.16
N ASN A 171 19.70 2.80 -8.90
CA ASN A 171 19.96 4.16 -8.50
C ASN A 171 21.44 4.51 -8.62
N THR A 172 21.73 5.70 -9.13
CA THR A 172 23.10 6.19 -9.32
C THR A 172 23.60 7.03 -8.15
N GLY A 173 22.71 7.43 -7.22
CA GLY A 173 23.05 7.99 -5.91
C GLY A 173 22.63 9.43 -5.66
N ASN A 174 21.77 10.02 -6.50
CA ASN A 174 21.21 11.38 -6.30
C ASN A 174 19.74 11.43 -6.75
N GLY A 175 18.97 10.36 -6.54
CA GLY A 175 17.60 10.24 -7.06
C GLY A 175 17.53 10.09 -8.59
N THR A 176 18.65 9.71 -9.22
CA THR A 176 18.76 9.45 -10.66
C THR A 176 18.98 7.97 -10.93
N PHE A 177 18.30 7.42 -11.94
CA PHE A 177 18.30 5.99 -12.18
C PHE A 177 18.88 5.61 -13.55
N SER A 178 19.54 4.46 -13.59
CA SER A 178 20.02 3.82 -14.82
C SER A 178 18.84 3.31 -15.67
N PRO A 179 19.04 3.06 -16.99
CA PRO A 179 18.03 2.41 -17.81
C PRO A 179 17.56 1.08 -17.20
N PRO A 180 16.26 0.72 -17.35
CA PRO A 180 15.71 -0.47 -16.71
C PRO A 180 16.31 -1.76 -17.27
N THR A 181 16.58 -2.71 -16.39
CA THR A 181 16.75 -4.12 -16.75
C THR A 181 15.42 -4.84 -16.58
N ASN A 182 14.97 -5.57 -17.59
CA ASN A 182 13.66 -6.22 -17.58
C ASN A 182 13.78 -7.74 -17.35
N TYR A 183 12.92 -8.28 -16.48
CA TYR A 183 12.83 -9.72 -16.21
C TYR A 183 11.41 -10.21 -16.52
N SER A 184 11.30 -11.24 -17.37
CA SER A 184 10.00 -11.83 -17.70
C SER A 184 9.39 -12.51 -16.47
N VAL A 185 8.11 -12.25 -16.24
CA VAL A 185 7.31 -12.88 -15.17
C VAL A 185 6.06 -13.52 -15.75
N GLY A 186 5.12 -13.98 -14.92
CA GLY A 186 3.82 -14.46 -15.39
C GLY A 186 2.98 -13.39 -16.11
N ALA A 187 1.87 -13.80 -16.70
CA ALA A 187 1.06 -12.90 -17.52
C ALA A 187 0.29 -11.88 -16.68
N SER A 188 0.34 -10.62 -17.11
CA SER A 188 -0.35 -9.48 -16.53
C SER A 188 0.01 -9.26 -15.06
N PRO A 189 1.28 -8.93 -14.77
CA PRO A 189 1.69 -8.70 -13.41
C PRO A 189 1.00 -7.46 -12.82
N GLY A 190 0.39 -7.61 -11.65
CA GLY A 190 -0.51 -6.60 -11.07
C GLY A 190 0.10 -5.80 -9.92
N ALA A 191 0.85 -6.48 -9.06
CA ALA A 191 1.53 -5.89 -7.92
C ALA A 191 2.96 -6.42 -7.79
N VAL A 192 3.83 -5.64 -7.16
CA VAL A 192 5.18 -6.05 -6.76
C VAL A 192 5.42 -5.76 -5.28
N ALA A 193 6.03 -6.70 -4.58
CA ALA A 193 6.55 -6.54 -3.23
C ALA A 193 7.99 -7.05 -3.16
N ILE A 194 8.76 -6.52 -2.20
CA ILE A 194 10.19 -6.80 -2.05
C ILE A 194 10.46 -7.21 -0.61
N ALA A 195 11.16 -8.34 -0.43
CA ALA A 195 11.65 -8.82 0.86
C ALA A 195 12.72 -9.89 0.63
N ASP A 196 13.60 -10.12 1.60
CA ASP A 196 14.47 -11.30 1.60
C ASP A 196 13.63 -12.54 1.97
N VAL A 197 13.23 -13.34 0.97
CA VAL A 197 12.35 -14.50 1.21
C VAL A 197 13.13 -15.80 1.38
N ASN A 198 14.45 -15.76 1.20
CA ASN A 198 15.30 -16.94 1.31
C ASN A 198 16.33 -16.85 2.47
N ASN A 199 16.30 -15.75 3.22
CA ASN A 199 17.17 -15.41 4.35
C ASN A 199 18.65 -15.33 3.95
N ASP A 200 18.96 -14.80 2.77
CA ASP A 200 20.34 -14.60 2.29
C ASP A 200 20.85 -13.14 2.43
N ASN A 201 20.05 -12.28 3.05
CA ASN A 201 20.23 -10.83 3.24
C ASN A 201 20.22 -10.03 1.95
N ARG A 202 19.57 -10.53 0.89
CA ARG A 202 19.33 -9.78 -0.35
C ARG A 202 17.83 -9.69 -0.57
N PRO A 203 17.30 -8.50 -0.91
CA PRO A 203 15.89 -8.37 -1.20
C PRO A 203 15.56 -9.09 -2.51
N ASP A 204 14.58 -9.99 -2.44
CA ASP A 204 13.98 -10.71 -3.54
C ASP A 204 12.71 -10.02 -4.02
N ILE A 205 12.21 -10.40 -5.20
CA ILE A 205 11.01 -9.80 -5.79
C ILE A 205 9.88 -10.82 -5.83
N VAL A 206 8.69 -10.43 -5.36
CA VAL A 206 7.44 -11.17 -5.52
C VAL A 206 6.46 -10.35 -6.35
N THR A 207 5.88 -10.94 -7.39
CA THR A 207 4.83 -10.29 -8.20
C THR A 207 3.58 -11.13 -8.32
N THR A 208 2.40 -10.52 -8.27
CA THR A 208 1.16 -11.21 -8.67
C THR A 208 1.05 -11.29 -10.18
N ASN A 209 0.44 -12.34 -10.73
CA ASN A 209 0.15 -12.47 -12.16
C ASN A 209 -1.36 -12.71 -12.35
N GLN A 210 -2.09 -11.65 -12.69
CA GLN A 210 -3.55 -11.66 -12.67
C GLN A 210 -4.15 -12.75 -13.56
N ASN A 211 -3.61 -12.92 -14.77
CA ASN A 211 -4.20 -13.81 -15.78
C ASN A 211 -3.76 -15.27 -15.63
N LEU A 212 -2.80 -15.57 -14.74
CA LEU A 212 -2.33 -16.93 -14.48
C LEU A 212 -2.72 -17.45 -13.09
N ASN A 213 -3.38 -16.64 -12.26
CA ASN A 213 -3.79 -17.01 -10.90
C ASN A 213 -2.62 -17.54 -10.04
N ASN A 214 -1.45 -16.93 -10.21
CA ASN A 214 -0.24 -17.29 -9.49
C ASN A 214 0.58 -16.04 -9.15
N ILE A 215 1.62 -16.23 -8.37
CA ILE A 215 2.68 -15.25 -8.13
C ILE A 215 3.98 -15.73 -8.79
N SER A 216 4.87 -14.79 -9.08
CA SER A 216 6.27 -15.02 -9.46
C SER A 216 7.17 -14.64 -8.29
N VAL A 217 8.15 -15.47 -7.97
CA VAL A 217 9.21 -15.19 -6.99
C VAL A 217 10.54 -15.20 -7.74
N LEU A 218 11.28 -14.10 -7.68
CA LEU A 218 12.57 -13.91 -8.34
C LEU A 218 13.62 -13.67 -7.27
N LEU A 219 14.50 -14.66 -7.07
CA LEU A 219 15.57 -14.58 -6.08
C LEU A 219 16.72 -13.72 -6.59
N ASN A 220 17.18 -12.79 -5.77
CA ASN A 220 18.29 -11.90 -6.05
C ASN A 220 19.62 -12.63 -5.97
N THR A 221 20.51 -12.36 -6.92
CA THR A 221 21.85 -12.98 -6.99
C THR A 221 22.96 -12.09 -6.41
N GLY A 222 22.62 -10.88 -5.95
CA GLY A 222 23.49 -10.00 -5.15
C GLY A 222 24.17 -8.87 -5.89
N ASN A 223 23.77 -8.57 -7.12
CA ASN A 223 24.32 -7.47 -7.93
C ASN A 223 23.24 -6.74 -8.74
N GLY A 224 22.00 -6.73 -8.23
CA GLY A 224 20.85 -6.20 -8.97
C GLY A 224 20.37 -7.12 -10.10
N THR A 225 20.80 -8.39 -10.12
CA THR A 225 20.31 -9.40 -11.07
C THR A 225 19.60 -10.56 -10.39
N PHE A 226 18.63 -11.15 -11.07
CA PHE A 226 17.71 -12.12 -10.49
C PHE A 226 17.73 -13.45 -11.23
N SER A 227 17.51 -14.52 -10.47
CA SER A 227 17.27 -15.85 -11.00
C SER A 227 15.96 -15.91 -11.79
N ALA A 228 15.79 -16.98 -12.58
CA ALA A 228 14.51 -17.24 -13.24
C ALA A 228 13.38 -17.36 -12.20
N GLN A 229 12.20 -16.86 -12.55
CA GLN A 229 11.03 -16.92 -11.67
C GLN A 229 10.69 -18.36 -11.26
N THR A 230 10.34 -18.53 -9.98
CA THR A 230 9.55 -19.67 -9.51
C THR A 230 8.11 -19.21 -9.30
N THR A 231 7.12 -20.05 -9.60
CA THR A 231 5.71 -19.65 -9.51
C THR A 231 4.95 -20.48 -8.48
N TYR A 232 4.02 -19.82 -7.78
CA TYR A 232 3.16 -20.44 -6.78
C TYR A 232 1.70 -20.09 -7.06
N ALA A 233 0.83 -21.09 -7.07
CA ALA A 233 -0.60 -20.87 -7.30
C ALA A 233 -1.23 -20.13 -6.12
N VAL A 234 -2.06 -19.13 -6.43
CA VAL A 234 -2.85 -18.36 -5.47
C VAL A 234 -4.33 -18.37 -5.89
N GLY A 235 -5.18 -17.53 -5.30
CA GLY A 235 -6.57 -17.39 -5.74
C GLY A 235 -6.69 -16.74 -7.12
N THR A 236 -7.93 -16.64 -7.62
CA THR A 236 -8.19 -16.12 -8.97
C THR A 236 -8.00 -14.61 -9.04
N LYS A 237 -7.27 -14.15 -10.08
CA LYS A 237 -6.98 -12.75 -10.37
C LYS A 237 -6.35 -12.01 -9.17
N PRO A 238 -5.13 -12.38 -8.75
CA PRO A 238 -4.45 -11.73 -7.64
C PRO A 238 -4.07 -10.28 -8.00
N MET A 239 -4.64 -9.31 -7.27
CA MET A 239 -4.45 -7.87 -7.55
C MET A 239 -3.33 -7.25 -6.73
N SER A 240 -3.11 -7.73 -5.51
CA SER A 240 -2.16 -7.17 -4.55
C SER A 240 -1.44 -8.27 -3.80
N VAL A 241 -0.22 -7.97 -3.34
CA VAL A 241 0.63 -8.85 -2.54
C VAL A 241 1.28 -8.06 -1.40
N ALA A 242 1.32 -8.67 -0.23
CA ALA A 242 2.09 -8.22 0.93
C ALA A 242 3.02 -9.36 1.37
N ILE A 243 4.14 -9.00 2.00
CA ILE A 243 5.12 -9.96 2.53
C ILE A 243 5.39 -9.61 3.99
N ALA A 244 5.19 -10.56 4.89
CA ALA A 244 5.54 -10.44 6.30
C ALA A 244 5.56 -11.83 6.96
N ASP A 245 6.22 -11.94 8.11
CA ASP A 245 6.19 -13.18 8.92
C ASP A 245 4.81 -13.31 9.59
N MET A 246 3.93 -14.14 9.04
CA MET A 246 2.54 -14.27 9.50
C MET A 246 2.38 -15.38 10.54
N ASN A 247 3.44 -16.14 10.83
CA ASN A 247 3.41 -17.25 11.79
C ASN A 247 4.49 -17.16 12.88
N SER A 248 5.21 -16.03 12.94
CA SER A 248 6.24 -15.72 13.91
C SER A 248 7.42 -16.72 13.88
N ASP A 249 7.78 -17.24 12.70
CA ASP A 249 8.89 -18.18 12.51
C ASP A 249 10.19 -17.56 11.95
N ASN A 250 10.21 -16.23 11.81
CA ASN A 250 11.26 -15.40 11.21
C ASN A 250 11.53 -15.72 9.73
N LYS A 251 10.51 -16.15 8.98
CA LYS A 251 10.57 -16.26 7.52
C LYS A 251 9.42 -15.47 6.93
N PRO A 252 9.71 -14.50 6.04
CA PRO A 252 8.63 -13.72 5.45
C PRO A 252 7.71 -14.61 4.59
N ASP A 253 6.43 -14.61 4.93
CA ASP A 253 5.35 -15.29 4.22
C ASP A 253 4.70 -14.35 3.20
N ILE A 254 3.91 -14.92 2.28
CA ILE A 254 3.24 -14.15 1.23
C ILE A 254 1.73 -14.13 1.45
N VAL A 255 1.13 -12.95 1.38
CA VAL A 255 -0.32 -12.74 1.43
C VAL A 255 -0.80 -12.08 0.14
N THR A 256 -1.85 -12.60 -0.52
CA THR A 256 -2.41 -11.98 -1.74
C THR A 256 -3.90 -11.68 -1.63
N ALA A 257 -4.34 -10.57 -2.22
CA ALA A 257 -5.76 -10.27 -2.46
C ALA A 257 -6.20 -10.80 -3.83
N ASN A 258 -7.18 -11.70 -3.86
CA ASN A 258 -7.60 -12.41 -5.07
C ASN A 258 -9.01 -11.98 -5.51
N PHE A 259 -9.05 -11.05 -6.46
CA PHE A 259 -10.23 -10.26 -6.80
C PHE A 259 -11.44 -11.11 -7.21
N ASP A 260 -11.28 -12.04 -8.17
CA ASP A 260 -12.43 -12.80 -8.71
C ASP A 260 -12.89 -13.93 -7.79
N SER A 261 -12.01 -14.38 -6.88
CA SER A 261 -12.33 -15.47 -5.93
C SER A 261 -12.83 -14.98 -4.57
N ASN A 262 -12.89 -13.65 -4.36
CA ASN A 262 -13.29 -13.03 -3.08
C ASN A 262 -12.51 -13.60 -1.88
N SER A 263 -11.21 -13.80 -2.07
CA SER A 263 -10.36 -14.46 -1.07
C SER A 263 -9.03 -13.75 -0.86
N SER A 264 -8.43 -14.02 0.29
CA SER A 264 -7.01 -13.79 0.53
C SER A 264 -6.28 -15.14 0.54
N SER A 265 -5.14 -15.24 -0.14
CA SER A 265 -4.24 -16.40 -0.02
C SER A 265 -3.13 -16.10 0.98
N VAL A 266 -2.70 -17.10 1.76
CA VAL A 266 -1.52 -17.05 2.62
C VAL A 266 -0.62 -18.22 2.28
N LEU A 267 0.62 -17.94 1.91
CA LEU A 267 1.63 -18.93 1.54
C LEU A 267 2.75 -18.86 2.56
N LEU A 268 2.82 -19.87 3.44
CA LEU A 268 3.84 -19.94 4.47
C LEU A 268 5.18 -20.35 3.89
N ASN A 269 6.23 -19.60 4.23
CA ASN A 269 7.59 -19.82 3.76
C ASN A 269 8.21 -21.02 4.48
N THR A 270 8.65 -22.03 3.73
CA THR A 270 9.31 -23.22 4.27
C THR A 270 10.81 -23.06 4.43
N GLY A 271 11.36 -21.90 4.04
CA GLY A 271 12.78 -21.58 4.01
C GLY A 271 13.36 -21.60 2.60
N SER A 272 14.49 -20.91 2.43
CA SER A 272 15.25 -20.86 1.16
C SER A 272 14.43 -20.37 -0.05
N GLY A 273 13.44 -19.49 0.16
CA GLY A 273 12.60 -18.93 -0.91
C GLY A 273 11.56 -19.91 -1.45
N THR A 274 11.22 -20.94 -0.68
CA THR A 274 10.18 -21.92 -1.03
C THR A 274 8.96 -21.78 -0.14
N PHE A 275 7.77 -22.00 -0.69
CA PHE A 275 6.51 -21.76 0.00
C PHE A 275 5.61 -23.00 -0.01
N SER A 276 4.87 -23.18 1.08
CA SER A 276 3.79 -24.16 1.19
C SER A 276 2.64 -23.82 0.23
N PRO A 277 1.80 -24.80 -0.12
CA PRO A 277 0.55 -24.52 -0.82
C PRO A 277 -0.29 -23.47 -0.07
N GLN A 278 -1.00 -22.63 -0.82
CA GLN A 278 -1.83 -21.57 -0.25
C GLN A 278 -2.86 -22.12 0.77
N ALA A 279 -2.98 -21.43 1.91
CA ALA A 279 -4.21 -21.40 2.68
C ALA A 279 -5.10 -20.29 2.10
N THR A 280 -6.41 -20.51 2.07
CA THR A 280 -7.37 -19.56 1.48
C THR A 280 -8.37 -19.11 2.55
N TYR A 281 -8.54 -17.79 2.65
CA TYR A 281 -9.45 -17.16 3.60
C TYR A 281 -10.47 -16.29 2.86
N ALA A 282 -11.74 -16.38 3.22
CA ALA A 282 -12.79 -15.57 2.60
C ALA A 282 -12.74 -14.13 3.10
N VAL A 283 -12.81 -13.17 2.18
CA VAL A 283 -12.90 -11.71 2.45
C VAL A 283 -14.14 -11.14 1.77
N GLY A 284 -14.29 -9.82 1.72
CA GLY A 284 -15.38 -9.18 0.99
C GLY A 284 -15.23 -9.36 -0.53
N ALA A 285 -16.23 -8.88 -1.29
CA ALA A 285 -16.23 -9.07 -2.74
C ALA A 285 -15.23 -8.16 -3.45
N GLY A 286 -14.48 -8.72 -4.41
CA GLY A 286 -13.49 -8.00 -5.20
C GLY A 286 -12.35 -7.40 -4.37
N PRO A 287 -11.61 -8.17 -3.55
CA PRO A 287 -10.48 -7.63 -2.81
C PRO A 287 -9.41 -7.12 -3.78
N HIS A 288 -9.12 -5.83 -3.72
CA HIS A 288 -8.22 -5.14 -4.64
C HIS A 288 -6.83 -4.93 -4.03
N SER A 289 -6.77 -4.65 -2.74
CA SER A 289 -5.55 -4.37 -2.00
C SER A 289 -5.53 -5.16 -0.69
N VAL A 290 -4.35 -5.62 -0.29
CA VAL A 290 -4.09 -6.22 1.02
C VAL A 290 -2.97 -5.48 1.73
N ALA A 291 -3.14 -5.26 3.03
CA ALA A 291 -2.12 -4.83 3.97
C ALA A 291 -2.03 -5.83 5.12
N VAL A 292 -0.87 -5.89 5.78
CA VAL A 292 -0.64 -6.70 6.97
C VAL A 292 -0.09 -5.83 8.08
N ALA A 293 -0.68 -5.94 9.27
CA ALA A 293 -0.33 -5.17 10.46
C ALA A 293 -1.00 -5.82 11.67
N ASP A 294 -0.40 -5.70 12.85
CA ASP A 294 -1.09 -6.06 14.11
C ASP A 294 -2.14 -4.98 14.38
N VAL A 295 -3.39 -5.23 14.02
CA VAL A 295 -4.45 -4.22 14.16
C VAL A 295 -5.19 -4.28 15.48
N ASN A 296 -4.83 -5.23 16.35
CA ASN A 296 -5.53 -5.47 17.60
C ASN A 296 -4.59 -5.38 18.84
N SER A 297 -3.31 -5.10 18.61
CA SER A 297 -2.24 -4.97 19.60
C SER A 297 -1.93 -6.27 20.36
N ASP A 298 -2.02 -7.42 19.69
CA ASP A 298 -1.63 -8.73 20.27
C ASP A 298 -0.23 -9.22 19.83
N ASN A 299 0.48 -8.43 19.04
CA ASN A 299 1.77 -8.70 18.40
C ASN A 299 1.73 -9.79 17.31
N GLU A 300 0.56 -10.17 16.81
CA GLU A 300 0.43 -11.02 15.64
C GLU A 300 -0.03 -10.18 14.44
N LEU A 301 0.59 -10.37 13.28
CA LEU A 301 0.19 -9.63 12.08
C LEU A 301 -1.14 -10.13 11.54
N ASP A 302 -2.09 -9.22 11.39
CA ASP A 302 -3.43 -9.47 10.87
C ASP A 302 -3.52 -9.13 9.37
N ILE A 303 -4.56 -9.61 8.69
CA ILE A 303 -4.82 -9.31 7.29
C ILE A 303 -5.93 -8.27 7.16
N VAL A 304 -5.67 -7.21 6.40
CA VAL A 304 -6.64 -6.17 6.07
C VAL A 304 -6.81 -6.08 4.55
N THR A 305 -8.03 -6.23 4.03
CA THR A 305 -8.31 -6.10 2.58
C THR A 305 -9.29 -4.99 2.24
N ALA A 306 -9.00 -4.23 1.18
CA ALA A 306 -9.95 -3.32 0.56
C ALA A 306 -10.80 -4.06 -0.48
N ASN A 307 -12.12 -4.14 -0.26
CA ASN A 307 -13.03 -4.97 -1.06
C ASN A 307 -13.84 -4.10 -2.03
N PHE A 308 -13.24 -3.82 -3.18
CA PHE A 308 -13.73 -2.93 -4.22
C PHE A 308 -15.23 -3.12 -4.51
N ALA A 309 -15.65 -4.36 -4.82
CA ALA A 309 -17.02 -4.61 -5.28
C ALA A 309 -18.09 -4.57 -4.17
N SER A 310 -17.67 -4.59 -2.89
CA SER A 310 -18.60 -4.59 -1.74
C SER A 310 -18.58 -3.29 -0.94
N ASN A 311 -17.70 -2.33 -1.25
CA ASN A 311 -17.52 -1.07 -0.51
C ASN A 311 -17.20 -1.31 0.98
N THR A 312 -16.34 -2.28 1.26
CA THR A 312 -15.95 -2.65 2.63
C THR A 312 -14.45 -2.86 2.76
N VAL A 313 -14.00 -2.87 4.01
CA VAL A 313 -12.74 -3.48 4.43
C VAL A 313 -13.02 -4.78 5.19
N SER A 314 -12.23 -5.82 4.94
CA SER A 314 -12.20 -7.03 5.78
C SER A 314 -10.98 -7.00 6.68
N VAL A 315 -11.15 -7.37 7.95
CA VAL A 315 -10.08 -7.58 8.93
C VAL A 315 -10.15 -9.03 9.39
N LEU A 316 -9.08 -9.78 9.18
CA LEU A 316 -8.94 -11.16 9.61
C LEU A 316 -7.84 -11.22 10.66
N LEU A 317 -8.24 -11.51 11.90
CA LEU A 317 -7.30 -11.56 13.02
C LEU A 317 -6.53 -12.88 13.01
N ASN A 318 -5.22 -12.79 13.14
CA ASN A 318 -4.33 -13.93 13.28
C ASN A 318 -4.54 -14.59 14.65
N THR A 319 -4.26 -15.88 14.73
CA THR A 319 -4.44 -16.70 15.93
C THR A 319 -3.12 -17.29 16.43
N GLY A 320 -1.99 -16.78 15.94
CA GLY A 320 -0.64 -17.10 16.42
C GLY A 320 0.09 -18.23 15.68
N SER A 321 -0.35 -18.58 14.46
CA SER A 321 0.30 -19.61 13.64
C SER A 321 0.08 -19.47 12.12
N GLY A 322 -0.14 -18.26 11.62
CA GLY A 322 -0.53 -18.03 10.22
C GLY A 322 -1.95 -18.52 9.91
N THR A 323 -2.77 -18.68 10.95
CA THR A 323 -4.18 -19.08 10.88
C THR A 323 -5.05 -17.92 11.29
N PHE A 324 -6.11 -17.65 10.53
CA PHE A 324 -6.91 -16.44 10.73
C PHE A 324 -8.35 -16.75 11.10
N SER A 325 -8.89 -15.92 11.99
CA SER A 325 -10.32 -15.89 12.33
C SER A 325 -11.16 -15.45 11.12
N PRO A 326 -12.47 -15.78 11.10
CA PRO A 326 -13.37 -15.23 10.08
C PRO A 326 -13.33 -13.70 10.05
N GLN A 327 -13.50 -13.14 8.85
CA GLN A 327 -13.46 -11.69 8.65
C GLN A 327 -14.44 -10.93 9.56
N THR A 328 -13.97 -9.81 10.08
CA THR A 328 -14.82 -8.70 10.52
C THR A 328 -14.86 -7.66 9.41
N THR A 329 -16.05 -7.14 9.11
CA THR A 329 -16.25 -6.25 7.97
C THR A 329 -16.61 -4.84 8.43
N TYR A 330 -15.98 -3.83 7.81
CA TYR A 330 -16.23 -2.41 8.04
C TYR A 330 -16.65 -1.74 6.74
N ALA A 331 -17.74 -0.98 6.75
CA ALA A 331 -18.15 -0.21 5.58
C ALA A 331 -17.19 0.98 5.36
N VAL A 332 -16.85 1.24 4.10
CA VAL A 332 -16.00 2.37 3.71
C VAL A 332 -16.63 3.14 2.55
N GLY A 333 -15.88 4.03 1.90
CA GLY A 333 -16.36 4.73 0.71
C GLY A 333 -16.60 3.80 -0.49
N ILE A 334 -17.05 4.38 -1.60
CA ILE A 334 -17.37 3.64 -2.83
C ILE A 334 -16.09 3.28 -3.57
N ASP A 335 -16.00 2.03 -4.00
CA ASP A 335 -14.87 1.44 -4.74
C ASP A 335 -13.54 1.58 -3.99
N PRO A 336 -13.39 0.94 -2.81
CA PRO A 336 -12.14 0.93 -2.07
C PRO A 336 -11.07 0.16 -2.85
N HIS A 337 -10.04 0.88 -3.29
CA HIS A 337 -9.03 0.35 -4.22
C HIS A 337 -7.70 0.02 -3.53
N SER A 338 -7.34 0.78 -2.49
CA SER A 338 -6.09 0.65 -1.75
C SER A 338 -6.32 0.86 -0.27
N VAL A 339 -5.64 0.06 0.55
CA VAL A 339 -5.65 0.16 2.02
C VAL A 339 -4.22 0.28 2.55
N ALA A 340 -4.05 1.14 3.55
CA ALA A 340 -2.84 1.27 4.36
C ALA A 340 -3.21 1.22 5.84
N VAL A 341 -2.26 0.82 6.68
CA VAL A 341 -2.43 0.75 8.13
C VAL A 341 -1.33 1.56 8.81
N ALA A 342 -1.71 2.51 9.66
CA ALA A 342 -0.78 3.38 10.40
C ALA A 342 -1.54 4.08 11.53
N ASP A 343 -0.86 4.44 12.62
CA ASP A 343 -1.43 5.33 13.65
C ASP A 343 -1.48 6.76 13.11
N VAL A 344 -2.62 7.20 12.57
CA VAL A 344 -2.72 8.53 11.94
C VAL A 344 -3.14 9.63 12.91
N ASN A 345 -3.58 9.24 14.10
CA ASN A 345 -4.10 10.16 15.10
C ASN A 345 -3.14 10.38 16.29
N GLY A 346 -2.07 9.57 16.38
CA GLY A 346 -1.01 9.69 17.37
C GLY A 346 -1.32 9.01 18.71
N ASP A 347 -2.27 8.07 18.77
CA ASP A 347 -2.65 7.37 20.00
C ASP A 347 -1.90 6.04 20.23
N ASN A 348 -0.92 5.75 19.37
CA ASN A 348 -0.13 4.52 19.30
C ASN A 348 -0.97 3.28 18.98
N LYS A 349 -2.10 3.45 18.30
CA LYS A 349 -2.90 2.33 17.80
C LYS A 349 -3.05 2.44 16.28
N PRO A 350 -2.87 1.34 15.55
CA PRO A 350 -2.93 1.37 14.10
C PRO A 350 -4.35 1.63 13.61
N ASP A 351 -4.52 2.69 12.82
CA ASP A 351 -5.75 3.02 12.12
C ASP A 351 -5.73 2.45 10.69
N ILE A 352 -6.90 2.33 10.06
CA ILE A 352 -7.02 1.91 8.67
C ILE A 352 -7.34 3.11 7.77
N VAL A 353 -6.53 3.33 6.74
CA VAL A 353 -6.70 4.38 5.73
C VAL A 353 -7.03 3.74 4.38
N VAL A 354 -8.11 4.19 3.73
CA VAL A 354 -8.63 3.58 2.50
C VAL A 354 -8.87 4.62 1.42
N ALA A 355 -8.25 4.45 0.26
CA ALA A 355 -8.58 5.20 -0.95
C ALA A 355 -9.83 4.61 -1.63
N ASN A 356 -10.86 5.44 -1.79
CA ASN A 356 -12.14 5.08 -2.39
C ASN A 356 -12.25 5.84 -3.71
N SER A 357 -12.00 5.14 -4.83
CA SER A 357 -11.75 5.79 -6.12
C SER A 357 -12.98 6.51 -6.63
N ASP A 358 -14.10 5.81 -6.83
CA ASP A 358 -15.33 6.40 -7.34
C ASP A 358 -16.02 7.27 -6.29
N GLY A 359 -15.82 6.93 -5.01
CA GLY A 359 -16.22 7.76 -3.89
C GLY A 359 -15.46 9.09 -3.81
N LYS A 360 -14.37 9.26 -4.57
CA LYS A 360 -13.49 10.45 -4.57
C LYS A 360 -13.05 10.86 -3.16
N THR A 361 -12.80 9.87 -2.32
CA THR A 361 -12.64 10.07 -0.88
C THR A 361 -11.55 9.18 -0.30
N VAL A 362 -10.97 9.62 0.80
CA VAL A 362 -10.20 8.77 1.71
C VAL A 362 -11.03 8.52 2.96
N SER A 363 -11.15 7.25 3.36
CA SER A 363 -11.79 6.84 4.62
C SER A 363 -10.71 6.54 5.64
N VAL A 364 -10.86 7.02 6.87
CA VAL A 364 -10.01 6.69 8.01
C VAL A 364 -10.88 6.04 9.08
N LEU A 365 -10.55 4.81 9.47
CA LEU A 365 -11.21 4.07 10.53
C LEU A 365 -10.28 4.07 11.73
N LEU A 366 -10.69 4.77 12.80
CA LEU A 366 -9.85 4.94 13.98
C LEU A 366 -9.95 3.76 14.93
N HIS A 367 -8.81 3.29 15.44
CA HIS A 367 -8.77 2.25 16.47
C HIS A 367 -9.30 2.81 17.81
N PHE A 368 -9.96 1.96 18.62
CA PHE A 368 -10.48 2.33 19.96
C PHE A 368 -9.40 2.40 21.02
#